data_AF-A0A5E6NGX1-F1
#
_entry.id   AF-A0A5E6NGX1-F1
#
_cell.length_a   1.000
_cell.length_b   1.000
_cell.length_c   1.000
_cell.angle_alpha   90.00
_cell.angle_beta   90.00
_cell.angle_gamma   90.00
#
_symmetry.space_group_name_H-M   'P 1'
#
loop_
_entity.id
_entity.type
_entity.pdbx_description
1 polymer ?
#
loop_
_entity_poly.entity_id
_entity_poly.type
_entity_poly.pdbx_seq_one_letter_code
_entity_poly.pdbx_strand_id
1 'polypeptide(L)' 'MIGLVMFGTTLLLLMVGFPVAFTFAGVAVIFGVLTQGIDLFGFMPYRIMSVMQNTILMAVPLFIFMGIVLQKNQTC' A
#
# COMPACT_ATOMS: atom_id res chain seq x y z
N MET A 1 -0.69 -2.27 23.81
CA MET A 1 -0.11 -3.60 24.07
C MET A 1 0.04 -4.44 22.79
N ILE A 2 -0.97 -4.52 21.91
CA ILE A 2 -0.92 -5.33 20.67
C ILE A 2 0.31 -5.06 19.79
N GLY A 3 0.74 -3.79 19.67
CA GLY A 3 1.88 -3.43 18.82
C GLY A 3 3.22 -4.04 19.24
N LEU A 4 3.44 -4.22 20.56
CA LEU A 4 4.67 -4.85 21.07
C LEU A 4 4.69 -6.34 20.76
N VAL A 5 3.52 -6.99 20.79
CA VAL A 5 3.35 -8.40 20.44
C VAL A 5 3.53 -8.61 18.92
N MET A 6 2.97 -7.72 18.09
CA MET A 6 3.19 -7.73 16.65
C MET A 6 4.67 -7.56 16.30
N PHE A 7 5.35 -6.61 16.93
CA PHE A 7 6.78 -6.40 16.71
C PHE A 7 7.61 -7.63 17.09
N GLY A 8 7.37 -8.20 18.27
CA GLY A 8 8.08 -9.40 18.72
C GLY A 8 7.85 -10.62 17.83
N THR A 9 6.61 -10.85 17.40
CA THR A 9 6.28 -11.97 16.51
C THR A 9 6.86 -11.81 15.10
N THR A 10 6.86 -10.59 14.56
CA THR A 10 7.47 -10.32 13.25
C THR A 10 8.99 -10.53 13.29
N LEU A 11 9.65 -10.11 14.38
CA LEU A 11 11.10 -10.25 14.55
C LEU A 11 11.49 -11.74 14.62
N LEU A 12 10.75 -12.55 15.37
CA LEU A 12 10.97 -14.00 15.42
C LEU A 12 10.80 -14.66 14.05
N LEU A 13 9.75 -14.31 13.28
CA LEU A 13 9.52 -14.86 11.94
C LEU A 13 10.60 -14.46 10.93
N LEU A 14 11.16 -13.26 11.06
CA LEU A 14 12.29 -12.82 10.23
C LEU A 14 13.56 -13.63 10.52
N MET A 15 13.81 -14.01 11.79
CA MET A 15 14.96 -14.85 12.14
C MET A 15 14.87 -16.27 11.59
N VAL A 16 13.65 -16.77 11.28
CA VAL A 16 13.42 -18.05 10.59
C VAL A 16 13.87 -17.97 9.11
N GLY A 17 14.15 -16.78 8.58
CA GLY A 17 14.69 -16.59 7.23
C GLY A 17 13.62 -16.56 6.13
N PHE A 18 12.34 -16.40 6.48
CA PHE A 18 11.28 -16.22 5.50
C PHE A 18 11.41 -14.85 4.78
N PRO A 19 11.05 -14.77 3.48
CA PRO A 19 11.06 -13.52 2.73
C PRO A 19 10.25 -12.42 3.43
N VAL A 20 10.92 -11.29 3.65
CA VAL A 20 10.47 -10.15 4.46
C VAL A 20 9.07 -9.65 4.05
N ALA A 21 8.78 -9.60 2.76
CA ALA A 21 7.48 -9.13 2.26
C ALA A 21 6.31 -9.96 2.80
N PHE A 22 6.46 -11.29 2.85
CA PHE A 22 5.41 -12.19 3.29
C PHE A 22 5.23 -12.18 4.81
N THR A 23 6.32 -12.06 5.57
CA THR A 23 6.25 -11.99 7.03
C THR A 23 5.53 -10.72 7.50
N PHE A 24 5.86 -9.56 6.91
CA PHE A 24 5.19 -8.31 7.26
C PHE A 24 3.72 -8.29 6.82
N ALA A 25 3.42 -8.72 5.60
CA ALA A 25 2.04 -8.77 5.13
C ALA A 25 1.17 -9.75 5.94
N GLY A 26 1.68 -10.96 6.19
CA GLY A 26 0.97 -11.99 6.94
C GLY A 26 0.71 -11.58 8.40
N VAL A 27 1.73 -11.11 9.11
CA VAL A 27 1.59 -10.68 10.52
C VAL A 27 0.66 -9.47 10.62
N ALA A 28 0.76 -8.51 9.69
CA ALA A 28 -0.14 -7.35 9.67
C ALA A 28 -1.62 -7.75 9.48
N VAL A 29 -1.91 -8.69 8.58
CA VAL A 29 -3.28 -9.17 8.34
C VAL A 29 -3.79 -10.01 9.50
N ILE A 30 -3.01 -10.97 10.01
CA ILE A 30 -3.43 -11.85 11.11
C ILE A 30 -3.76 -11.03 12.35
N PHE A 31 -2.86 -10.16 12.79
CA PHE A 31 -3.12 -9.32 13.96
C PHE A 31 -4.14 -8.23 13.68
N GLY A 32 -4.21 -7.69 12.45
CA GLY A 32 -5.26 -6.75 12.05
C GLY A 32 -6.66 -7.35 12.22
N VAL A 33 -6.87 -8.57 11.72
CA VAL A 33 -8.15 -9.29 11.85
C VAL A 33 -8.41 -9.71 13.30
N LEU A 34 -7.40 -10.12 14.07
CA LEU A 34 -7.60 -10.46 15.48
C LEU A 34 -8.03 -9.27 16.35
N THR A 35 -7.63 -8.04 15.98
CA THR A 35 -7.93 -6.85 16.77
C THR A 35 -9.21 -6.15 16.32
N GLN A 36 -9.46 -6.07 15.01
CA GLN A 36 -10.62 -5.34 14.45
C GLN A 36 -11.63 -6.23 13.71
N GLY A 37 -11.38 -7.52 13.54
CA GLY A 37 -12.27 -8.42 12.81
C GLY A 37 -12.41 -8.06 11.33
N ILE A 38 -13.61 -8.29 10.79
CA ILE A 38 -13.96 -8.02 9.39
C ILE A 38 -14.01 -6.52 9.10
N ASP A 39 -14.22 -5.68 10.12
CA ASP A 39 -14.27 -4.22 9.98
C ASP A 39 -12.91 -3.62 9.58
N LEU A 40 -11.82 -4.38 9.66
CA LEU A 40 -10.50 -4.02 9.11
C LEU A 40 -10.61 -3.59 7.63
N PHE A 41 -11.43 -4.30 6.84
CA PHE A 41 -11.60 -4.00 5.42
C PHE A 41 -12.37 -2.68 5.18
N GLY A 42 -13.09 -2.18 6.18
CA GLY A 42 -13.71 -0.85 6.16
C GLY A 42 -12.68 0.29 6.07
N PHE A 43 -11.41 0.04 6.41
CA PHE A 43 -10.32 1.00 6.24
C PHE A 43 -9.66 0.98 4.85
N MET A 44 -10.01 0.01 4.00
CA MET A 44 -9.45 -0.11 2.64
C MET A 44 -9.76 1.12 1.76
N PRO A 45 -10.98 1.69 1.75
CA PRO A 45 -11.27 2.90 0.99
C PRO A 45 -10.38 4.09 1.39
N TYR A 46 -10.10 4.28 2.69
CA TYR A 46 -9.21 5.34 3.15
C TYR A 46 -7.78 5.18 2.61
N ARG A 47 -7.30 3.94 2.48
CA ARG A 47 -5.99 3.66 1.88
C ARG A 47 -5.98 3.95 0.38
N ILE A 48 -7.06 3.62 -0.34
CA ILE A 48 -7.20 3.91 -1.77
C ILE A 48 -7.27 5.43 -2.01
N MET A 49 -8.07 6.15 -1.21
CA MET A 49 -8.16 7.62 -1.31
C MET A 49 -6.81 8.29 -1.06
N SER A 50 -6.01 7.78 -0.12
CA SER A 50 -4.66 8.27 0.13
C SER A 50 -3.71 8.08 -1.07
N VAL A 51 -3.85 6.98 -1.82
CA VAL A 51 -3.06 6.74 -3.05
C VAL A 51 -3.53 7.65 -4.19
N MET A 52 -4.83 7.85 -4.34
CA MET A 52 -5.39 8.78 -5.33
C MET A 52 -4.98 10.23 -5.08
N GLN A 53 -4.87 10.65 -3.82
CA GLN A 53 -4.41 11.98 -3.43
C GLN A 53 -2.90 12.17 -3.58
N ASN A 54 -2.14 11.12 -3.90
CA ASN A 54 -0.70 11.21 -4.04
C ASN A 54 -0.33 12.02 -5.31
N THR A 55 0.32 13.16 -5.10
CA THR A 55 0.74 14.08 -6.16
C THR A 55 1.62 13.42 -7.21
N ILE A 56 2.44 12.43 -6.84
CA ILE A 56 3.32 11.71 -7.77
C ILE A 56 2.49 10.86 -8.73
N LEU A 57 1.53 10.10 -8.21
CA LEU A 57 0.68 9.24 -9.03
C LEU A 57 -0.31 10.06 -9.88
N MET A 58 -0.76 11.23 -9.41
CA MET A 58 -1.54 12.17 -10.21
C MET A 58 -0.72 12.83 -11.33
N ALA A 59 0.58 13.06 -11.11
CA ALA A 59 1.43 13.67 -12.12
C ALA A 59 1.64 12.75 -13.34
N VAL A 60 1.73 11.43 -13.16
CA VAL A 60 1.98 10.47 -14.25
C VAL A 60 0.92 10.55 -15.37
N PRO A 61 -0.40 10.48 -15.10
CA PRO A 61 -1.43 10.66 -16.13
C PRO A 61 -1.37 12.02 -16.84
N LEU A 62 -1.08 13.10 -16.09
CA LEU A 62 -0.95 14.45 -16.64
C LEU A 62 0.26 14.58 -17.58
N PHE A 63 1.38 13.96 -17.24
CA PHE A 63 2.55 13.88 -18.11
C PHE A 63 2.24 13.15 -19.42
N ILE A 64 1.53 12.03 -19.34
CA ILE A 64 1.09 11.27 -20.53
C ILE A 64 0.13 12.12 -21.38
N PHE A 65 -0.83 12.80 -20.75
CA PHE A 65 -1.78 13.67 -21.44
C PHE A 65 -1.06 14.81 -22.19
N MET A 66 -0.14 15.52 -21.53
CA MET A 66 0.66 16.56 -22.17
C MET A 66 1.46 16.02 -23.36
N GLY A 67 2.11 14.85 -23.20
CA GLY A 67 2.88 14.21 -24.27
C GLY A 67 2.03 13.86 -25.50
N ILE A 68 0.79 13.38 -25.30
CA ILE A 68 -0.14 13.05 -26.39
C ILE A 68 -0.64 14.33 -27.08
N VAL A 69 -0.95 15.38 -26.32
CA VAL A 69 -1.38 16.67 -26.88
C VAL A 69 -0.28 17.28 -27.74
N LEU A 70 0.97 17.29 -27.27
CA LEU A 70 2.09 17.82 -28.07
C LEU A 70 2.32 17.03 -29.36
N GLN A 71 2.16 15.70 -29.34
CA GLN A 71 2.26 14.87 -30.56
C GLN A 71 1.20 15.21 -31.59
N LYS A 72 -0.04 15.53 -31.17
CA LYS A 72 -1.13 15.89 -32.11
C LYS A 72 -0.94 17.25 -32.78
N ASN A 73 -0.21 18.16 -32.12
CA ASN A 73 -0.03 19.53 -32.56
C ASN A 73 1.13 19.69 -33.56
N GLN A 74 2.00 18.68 -33.67
CA GLN A 74 3.16 18.69 -34.58
C GLN A 74 2.84 18.16 -36.00
N THR A 75 1.61 17.68 -36.24
CA THR A 75 1.16 17.19 -37.55
C THR A 75 0.60 18.28 -38.50
N CYS A 76 0.92 19.56 -38.25
CA CYS A 76 0.69 20.65 -39.21
C CYS A 76 2.03 21.27 -39.65
#